data_AF-A0A530AD28-F1
#
_entry.id   AF-A0A530AD28-F1
#
_cell.length_a   1.000
_cell.length_b   1.000
_cell.length_c   1.000
_cell.angle_alpha   90.00
_cell.angle_beta   90.00
_cell.angle_gamma   90.00
#
_symmetry.space_group_name_H-M   'P 1'
#
loop_
_entity.id
_entity.type
_entity.pdbx_description
1 polymer ?
#
loop_
_entity_poly.entity_id
_entity_poly.type
_entity_poly.pdbx_seq_one_letter_code
_entity_poly.pdbx_strand_id
1 'polypeptide(L)' 'MIELPFARAEYQQRLGKIRAEMARRGIELLIVNDVANQHYITG' A
#
# COMPACT_ATOMS: atom_id res chain seq x y z
N MET A 1 6.01 -10.52 18.27
CA MET A 1 6.04 -9.43 17.29
C MET A 1 6.15 -10.09 15.92
N ILE A 2 5.31 -9.74 14.94
CA ILE A 2 5.36 -10.38 13.61
C ILE A 2 6.57 -9.80 12.86
N GLU A 3 7.44 -10.68 12.36
CA GLU A 3 8.55 -10.29 11.49
C GLU A 3 8.00 -9.87 10.13
N LEU A 4 8.36 -8.68 9.68
CA LEU A 4 7.93 -8.16 8.39
C LEU A 4 9.00 -8.47 7.33
N PRO A 5 8.62 -8.84 6.10
CA PRO A 5 9.59 -9.12 5.03
C PRO A 5 10.34 -7.86 4.56
N PHE A 6 9.84 -6.67 4.90
CA PHE A 6 10.47 -5.39 4.59
C PHE A 6 10.46 -4.45 5.80
N ALA A 7 11.32 -3.44 5.77
CA ALA A 7 11.32 -2.39 6.79
C ALA A 7 10.00 -1.60 6.76
N ARG A 8 9.51 -1.17 7.93
CA ARG A 8 8.28 -0.37 8.05
C ARG A 8 8.28 0.89 7.16
N ALA A 9 9.44 1.52 6.99
CA ALA A 9 9.61 2.69 6.13
C ALA A 9 9.26 2.40 4.67
N GLU A 10 9.50 1.18 4.19
CA GLU A 10 9.18 0.80 2.83
C GLU A 10 7.67 0.73 2.60
N TYR A 11 6.91 0.13 3.52
CA TYR A 11 5.44 0.11 3.44
C TYR A 11 4.85 1.53 3.45
N GLN A 12 5.41 2.44 4.25
CA GLN A 12 5.00 3.85 4.25
C GLN A 12 5.26 4.51 2.90
N GLN A 13 6.40 4.23 2.28
CA GLN A 13 6.71 4.73 0.93
C GLN A 13 5.74 4.17 -0.12
N ARG A 14 5.44 2.87 -0.08
CA ARG A 14 4.48 2.21 -0.99
C ARG A 14 3.10 2.84 -0.85
N LEU A 15 2.60 3.00 0.37
CA LEU A 15 1.33 3.67 0.66
C LEU A 15 1.31 5.13 0.18
N GLY A 16 2.41 5.86 0.35
CA GLY A 16 2.55 7.23 -0.15
C GLY A 16 2.37 7.33 -1.67
N LYS A 17 3.01 6.44 -2.43
CA LYS A 17 2.88 6.38 -3.90
C LYS A 17 1.44 6.07 -4.32
N ILE A 18 0.79 5.11 -3.65
CA ILE A 18 -0.59 4.73 -3.93
C ILE A 18 -1.54 5.90 -3.67
N ARG A 19 -1.42 6.58 -2.52
CA ARG A 19 -2.25 7.73 -2.18
C ARG A 19 -2.05 8.92 -3.13
N ALA A 20 -0.81 9.17 -3.56
CA ALA A 20 -0.53 10.22 -4.54
C ALA A 20 -1.23 9.93 -5.88
N GLU A 21 -1.21 8.67 -6.32
CA GLU A 21 -1.89 8.25 -7.55
C GLU A 21 -3.41 8.27 -7.41
N MET A 22 -3.95 7.87 -6.25
CA MET A 22 -5.37 8.02 -5.92
C MET A 22 -5.82 9.48 -6.00
N ALA A 23 -5.06 10.39 -5.38
CA ALA A 23 -5.35 11.83 -5.42
C ALA A 23 -5.31 12.38 -6.85
N ARG A 24 -4.31 11.98 -7.66
CA ARG A 24 -4.19 12.36 -9.06
C ARG A 24 -5.40 11.93 -9.91
N ARG A 25 -6.04 10.81 -9.55
CA ARG A 25 -7.21 10.26 -10.25
C ARG A 25 -8.56 10.65 -9.63
N GLY A 26 -8.57 11.39 -8.52
CA GLY A 26 -9.79 11.70 -7.77
C GLY A 26 -10.44 10.48 -7.12
N ILE A 27 -9.65 9.46 -6.75
CA ILE A 27 -10.12 8.25 -6.07
C ILE A 27 -10.05 8.47 -4.56
N GLU A 28 -11.20 8.48 -3.89
CA GLU A 28 -11.27 8.67 -2.44
C GLU A 28 -11.15 7.35 -1.65
N LEU A 29 -11.59 6.23 -2.24
CA LEU A 29 -11.54 4.90 -1.64
C LEU A 29 -10.99 3.88 -2.65
N LEU A 30 -10.02 3.08 -2.21
CA LEU A 30 -9.46 1.97 -2.99
C LEU A 30 -9.72 0.66 -2.25
N ILE A 31 -10.54 -0.22 -2.84
CA ILE A 31 -10.73 -1.60 -2.37
C ILE A 31 -9.77 -2.50 -3.15
N VAL A 32 -8.87 -3.18 -2.45
CA VAL A 32 -7.85 -4.05 -3.04
C VAL A 32 -8.29 -5.50 -2.90
N ASN A 33 -8.66 -6.13 -4.01
CA ASN A 33 -9.10 -7.54 -4.03
C ASN A 33 -8.01 -8.51 -4.49
N ASP A 34 -6.99 -8.02 -5.20
CA ASP A 34 -5.89 -8.85 -5.65
C ASP A 34 -4.95 -9.18 -4.48
N VAL A 35 -4.64 -10.47 -4.33
CA VAL A 35 -3.84 -11.01 -3.21
C VAL A 35 -2.42 -10.44 -3.23
N ALA A 36 -1.80 -10.32 -4.40
CA ALA A 36 -0.44 -9.77 -4.50
C ALA A 36 -0.41 -8.30 -4.08
N ASN A 37 -1.40 -7.51 -4.48
CA ASN A 37 -1.53 -6.12 -4.06
C ASN A 37 -1.80 -5.98 -2.55
N GLN A 38 -2.60 -6.86 -1.95
CA GLN A 38 -2.80 -6.88 -0.50
C GLN A 38 -1.46 -7.09 0.23
N HIS A 39 -0.72 -8.14 -0.11
CA HIS A 39 0.61 -8.41 0.47
C HIS A 39 1.61 -7.28 0.23
N TYR A 40 1.59 -6.67 -0.96
CA TYR A 40 2.47 -5.56 -1.28
C TYR A 40 2.25 -4.36 -0.34
N ILE A 41 1.02 -4.11 0.07
CA ILE A 41 0.63 -2.94 0.87
C ILE A 41 0.75 -3.24 2.38
N THR A 42 0.48 -4.46 2.81
CA THR A 42 0.33 -4.79 4.25
C THR A 42 1.43 -5.69 4.82
N GLY A 43 2.17 -6.41 3.97
CA GLY A 43 2.99 -7.55 4.39
C GLY A 43 2.13 -8.80 4.50
#